data_AF-A0A960SCD3-F1
#
_entry.id   AF-A0A960SCD3-F1
#
_cell.length_a   1.000
_cell.length_b   1.000
_cell.length_c   1.000
_cell.angle_alpha   90.00
_cell.angle_beta   90.00
_cell.angle_gamma   90.00
#
_symmetry.space_group_name_H-M   'P 1'
#
loop_
_entity.id
_entity.type
_entity.pdbx_description
1 polymer ?
#
loop_
_entity_poly.entity_id
_entity_poly.type
_entity_poly.pdbx_seq_one_letter_code
_entity_poly.pdbx_strand_id
1 'polypeptide(L)'
;ELVTHYPEHFQEFIHNWTIPGDGLYPYPIEEAEARRIEAEKLKIATEVGRVLDTEGTGNLFNRREGWAAFYKGYRGPRIRVFEIELDGPFYESWPTASYKALFGDYDLTTRNIPVILERFASAAFRRPVASDKLEVLVDLAKNRIAGGNSVFEALKIAFRAVLCSPDFLYLQEGEGQLDDYALASRLSYFLWSTAPDQELLDLAAKGKLSDDRVLVEQTKRMLADDRSWALTEQFTSRWLELYKIGTMPPSDKDFKTYYVDGLEASMKQETQHYFQYILNKNLPVSEFIASDWTYVDGGLARLYGIEGINGPEFQRVSLKSIPQRGGLLGQASILTASANGIDTSPVIRGIWILENILGSPPSPPPPDVEPLEPDIRGATTIRDQLDKHRKVATCYECHRKIDPLGFALENFDPIGGWRERYPRTRGEGPIIDASGQLPNGTEFHGIQDFKEVLQDRLDQFAHCLTEKLLVYSMGRTLEVTDRPEVNAIVEQLKERGYGMQDLVLLVVQSEAFQTK
;
A
#
# COMPACT_ATOMS: atom_id res chain seq x y z
N GLU A 1 -14.65 39.26 -38.29
CA GLU A 1 -13.64 39.22 -39.36
C GLU A 1 -12.27 38.98 -38.73
N LEU A 2 -11.64 37.85 -39.02
CA LEU A 2 -10.21 37.67 -39.36
C LEU A 2 -9.83 36.17 -39.33
N VAL A 3 -10.01 35.51 -40.49
CA VAL A 3 -9.07 34.57 -41.16
C VAL A 3 -8.45 33.47 -40.26
N THR A 4 -8.96 32.24 -40.13
CA THR A 4 -8.90 31.04 -41.03
C THR A 4 -7.65 30.87 -41.90
N HIS A 5 -6.84 29.82 -41.65
CA HIS A 5 -6.44 28.71 -42.56
C HIS A 5 -5.05 28.13 -42.19
N TYR A 6 -5.04 26.96 -41.54
CA TYR A 6 -4.08 25.90 -41.87
C TYR A 6 -4.86 24.68 -42.38
N PRO A 7 -4.30 23.89 -43.32
CA PRO A 7 -5.04 22.89 -44.08
C PRO A 7 -5.50 21.71 -43.21
N GLU A 8 -6.67 21.15 -43.54
CA GLU A 8 -7.30 19.98 -42.90
C GLU A 8 -6.36 18.76 -42.75
N HIS A 9 -5.31 18.68 -43.57
CA HIS A 9 -4.33 17.59 -43.55
C HIS A 9 -3.34 17.61 -42.36
N PHE A 10 -3.18 18.72 -41.62
CA PHE A 10 -2.28 18.75 -40.44
C PHE A 10 -2.97 18.24 -39.17
N GLN A 11 -4.28 18.45 -39.03
CA GLN A 11 -5.07 17.83 -37.95
C GLN A 11 -5.30 16.34 -38.21
N GLU A 12 -5.48 15.91 -39.47
CA GLU A 12 -5.50 14.49 -39.82
C GLU A 12 -4.17 13.77 -39.55
N PHE A 13 -3.03 14.46 -39.64
CA PHE A 13 -1.71 13.89 -39.33
C PHE A 13 -1.50 13.65 -37.83
N ILE A 14 -1.93 14.57 -36.96
CA ILE A 14 -1.86 14.42 -35.50
C ILE A 14 -2.92 13.41 -35.00
N HIS A 15 -4.10 13.38 -35.63
CA HIS A 15 -5.16 12.45 -35.22
C HIS A 15 -4.88 10.99 -35.61
N ASN A 16 -4.16 10.75 -36.73
CA ASN A 16 -3.83 9.40 -37.19
C ASN A 16 -2.51 8.83 -36.61
N TRP A 17 -1.65 9.63 -35.98
CA TRP A 17 -0.33 9.17 -35.47
C TRP A 17 -0.05 9.45 -33.99
N THR A 18 -0.95 10.11 -33.27
CA THR A 18 -0.87 10.21 -31.80
C THR A 18 -2.18 9.83 -31.14
N ILE A 19 -2.21 8.54 -30.78
CA ILE A 19 -3.04 7.86 -29.76
C ILE A 19 -4.35 7.24 -30.28
N PRO A 20 -4.38 5.90 -30.32
CA PRO A 20 -5.46 5.15 -29.68
C PRO A 20 -4.91 4.44 -28.44
N GLY A 21 -5.50 4.80 -27.30
CA GLY A 21 -5.65 3.98 -26.10
C GLY A 21 -4.43 3.21 -25.61
N ASP A 22 -3.67 3.82 -24.71
CA ASP A 22 -3.15 3.08 -23.56
C ASP A 22 -3.23 4.01 -22.35
N GLY A 23 -3.95 3.56 -21.32
CA GLY A 23 -4.21 4.24 -20.06
C GLY A 23 -2.95 4.41 -19.21
N LEU A 24 -2.00 5.20 -19.71
CA LEU A 24 -0.69 5.45 -19.12
C LEU A 24 -0.61 6.76 -18.33
N TYR A 25 -1.74 7.46 -18.13
CA TYR A 25 -1.82 8.58 -17.20
C TYR A 25 -2.74 8.24 -16.02
N PRO A 26 -2.25 8.33 -14.77
CA PRO A 26 -2.92 7.79 -13.59
C PRO A 26 -4.00 8.72 -13.00
N TYR A 27 -4.56 9.65 -13.79
CA TYR A 27 -5.46 10.68 -13.28
C TYR A 27 -6.74 10.76 -14.12
N PRO A 28 -7.93 10.90 -13.50
CA PRO A 28 -9.17 11.24 -14.20
C PRO A 28 -9.01 12.51 -15.04
N ILE A 29 -9.77 12.61 -16.14
CA ILE A 29 -9.77 13.79 -17.03
C ILE A 29 -10.04 15.06 -16.21
N GLU A 30 -10.92 15.00 -15.20
CA GLU A 30 -11.20 16.15 -14.34
C GLU A 30 -9.99 16.57 -13.49
N GLU A 31 -9.13 15.65 -13.08
CA GLU A 31 -7.92 15.95 -12.32
C GLU A 31 -6.78 16.45 -13.23
N ALA A 32 -6.69 15.92 -14.46
CA ALA A 32 -5.79 16.46 -15.48
C ALA A 32 -6.20 17.89 -15.89
N GLU A 33 -7.50 18.15 -16.00
CA GLU A 33 -8.06 19.47 -16.29
C GLU A 33 -7.88 20.42 -15.09
N ALA A 34 -8.08 19.95 -13.85
CA ALA A 34 -7.81 20.72 -12.63
C ALA A 34 -6.33 21.09 -12.52
N ARG A 35 -5.41 20.16 -12.81
CA ARG A 35 -3.97 20.44 -12.87
C ARG A 35 -3.60 21.35 -14.04
N ARG A 36 -4.29 21.27 -15.18
CA ARG A 36 -4.11 22.21 -16.29
C ARG A 36 -4.57 23.61 -15.89
N ILE A 37 -5.71 23.73 -15.22
CA ILE A 37 -6.26 24.97 -14.67
C ILE A 37 -5.36 25.53 -13.57
N GLU A 38 -4.75 24.68 -12.74
CA GLU A 38 -3.81 25.09 -11.68
C GLU A 38 -2.45 25.50 -12.26
N ALA A 39 -1.96 24.80 -13.29
CA ALA A 39 -0.81 25.21 -14.10
C ALA A 39 -1.06 26.48 -14.91
N GLU A 40 -2.30 26.71 -15.38
CA GLU A 40 -2.75 27.97 -15.99
C GLU A 40 -2.91 29.08 -14.96
N LYS A 41 -3.32 28.79 -13.72
CA LYS A 41 -3.33 29.77 -12.61
C LYS A 41 -1.92 30.16 -12.17
N LEU A 42 -0.94 29.26 -12.28
CA LEU A 42 0.48 29.54 -12.07
C LEU A 42 1.11 30.34 -13.22
N LYS A 43 0.43 30.41 -14.37
CA LYS A 43 0.73 31.38 -15.43
C LYS A 43 -0.09 32.65 -15.17
N ILE A 44 0.45 33.58 -14.38
CA ILE A 44 0.49 35.02 -14.70
C ILE A 44 1.32 35.70 -13.60
N ALA A 45 2.52 36.10 -14.00
CA ALA A 45 2.99 37.46 -13.79
C ALA A 45 3.98 37.76 -14.90
N THR A 46 3.50 38.31 -16.01
CA THR A 46 4.36 39.14 -16.84
C THR A 46 4.68 40.36 -15.99
N GLU A 47 5.77 40.31 -15.21
CA GLU A 47 6.32 41.52 -14.65
C GLU A 47 7.05 42.24 -15.79
N VAL A 48 6.28 42.96 -16.62
CA VAL A 48 6.87 43.97 -17.50
C VAL A 48 7.35 45.07 -16.57
N GLY A 49 8.62 44.98 -16.14
CA GLY A 49 9.30 46.09 -15.51
C GLY A 49 9.12 47.31 -16.41
N ARG A 50 8.27 48.26 -16.01
CA ARG A 50 7.96 49.45 -16.83
C ARG A 50 9.18 50.34 -17.06
N VAL A 51 10.31 50.02 -16.40
CA VAL A 51 11.66 50.52 -16.65
C VAL A 51 12.61 49.39 -16.25
N LEU A 52 13.57 49.04 -17.11
CA LEU A 52 14.75 48.26 -16.69
C LEU A 52 15.51 49.10 -15.66
N ASP A 53 15.45 48.71 -14.39
CA ASP A 53 16.32 49.28 -13.37
C ASP A 53 17.77 48.89 -13.71
N THR A 54 18.59 49.90 -13.99
CA THR A 54 20.01 49.75 -14.31
C THR A 54 20.89 50.20 -13.15
N GLU A 55 20.30 50.63 -12.03
CA GLU A 55 21.06 50.96 -10.81
C GLU A 55 21.69 49.69 -10.25
N GLY A 56 23.01 49.72 -10.05
CA GLY A 56 23.78 48.56 -9.61
C GLY A 56 24.37 47.69 -10.73
N THR A 57 23.94 47.86 -11.99
CA THR A 57 24.76 47.45 -13.14
C THR A 57 25.90 48.45 -13.32
N GLY A 58 26.87 48.38 -12.42
CA GLY A 58 28.17 49.02 -12.58
C GLY A 58 28.73 48.59 -13.94
N ASN A 59 28.65 49.49 -14.91
CA ASN A 59 29.04 49.24 -16.29
C ASN A 59 30.57 49.17 -16.36
N LEU A 60 31.14 48.07 -15.85
CA LEU A 60 32.56 47.72 -15.90
C LEU A 60 33.01 47.33 -17.32
N PHE A 61 32.08 47.20 -18.28
CA PHE A 61 32.40 46.97 -19.69
C PHE A 61 32.34 48.23 -20.57
N ASN A 62 31.95 49.39 -20.03
CA ASN A 62 31.93 50.66 -20.77
C ASN A 62 32.99 51.67 -20.31
N ARG A 63 34.04 51.21 -19.63
CA ARG A 63 35.26 51.99 -19.47
C ARG A 63 36.42 51.31 -20.20
N ARG A 64 36.68 51.85 -21.39
CA ARG A 64 37.92 51.80 -22.18
C ARG A 64 38.23 50.48 -22.91
N GLU A 65 38.05 50.59 -24.23
CA GLU A 65 38.96 50.08 -25.27
C GLU A 65 38.89 48.62 -25.78
N GLY A 66 37.91 47.79 -25.40
CA GLY A 66 37.77 46.45 -25.98
C GLY A 66 36.89 46.37 -27.25
N TRP A 67 35.58 46.64 -27.08
CA TRP A 67 34.58 46.31 -28.11
C TRP A 67 34.15 47.51 -28.97
N ALA A 68 34.19 48.73 -28.43
CA ALA A 68 33.85 49.95 -29.19
C ALA A 68 34.81 50.24 -30.35
N ALA A 69 36.04 49.72 -30.29
CA ALA A 69 37.04 49.86 -31.36
C ALA A 69 36.66 49.07 -32.62
N PHE A 70 36.05 47.87 -32.46
CA PHE A 70 35.58 47.05 -33.59
C PHE A 70 34.42 47.70 -34.37
N TYR A 71 33.66 48.59 -33.73
CA TYR A 71 32.47 49.23 -34.32
C TYR A 71 32.69 50.68 -34.79
N LYS A 72 33.90 51.23 -34.62
CA LYS A 72 34.27 52.60 -35.01
C LYS A 72 34.48 52.71 -36.54
N GLY A 73 33.48 52.29 -37.31
CA GLY A 73 33.53 52.28 -38.78
C GLY A 73 32.41 51.48 -39.44
N TYR A 74 31.78 50.55 -38.72
CA TYR A 74 30.68 49.76 -39.26
C TYR A 74 29.37 50.59 -39.29
N ARG A 75 28.98 50.99 -40.50
CA ARG A 75 27.72 51.68 -40.82
C ARG A 75 26.61 50.72 -41.29
N GLY A 76 26.82 49.42 -41.19
CA GLY A 76 25.80 48.42 -41.54
C GLY A 76 24.75 48.21 -40.45
N PRO A 77 23.69 47.44 -40.74
CA PRO A 77 22.60 47.15 -39.79
C PRO A 77 23.12 46.48 -38.51
N ARG A 78 22.51 46.82 -37.37
CA ARG A 78 22.90 46.32 -36.04
C ARG A 78 21.75 45.56 -35.40
N ILE A 79 22.06 44.45 -34.73
CA ILE A 79 21.09 43.74 -33.90
C ILE A 79 20.92 44.54 -32.61
N ARG A 80 19.70 45.03 -32.39
CA ARG A 80 19.27 45.59 -31.11
C ARG A 80 18.31 44.58 -30.49
N VAL A 81 18.76 43.92 -29.43
CA VAL A 81 17.89 43.05 -28.62
C VAL A 81 17.05 43.95 -27.73
N PHE A 82 15.73 43.92 -27.92
CA PHE A 82 14.78 44.75 -27.18
C PHE A 82 14.25 44.05 -25.93
N GLU A 83 14.09 42.73 -26.00
CA GLU A 83 13.52 41.90 -24.95
C GLU A 83 14.13 40.50 -25.04
N ILE A 84 14.27 39.86 -23.89
CA ILE A 84 14.56 38.44 -23.78
C ILE A 84 13.47 37.88 -22.86
N GLU A 85 12.64 37.02 -23.42
CA GLU A 85 11.64 36.26 -22.68
C GLU A 85 12.20 34.84 -22.46
N LEU A 86 12.14 34.38 -21.22
CA LEU A 86 12.56 33.03 -20.83
C LEU A 86 11.31 32.28 -20.40
N ASP A 87 10.88 31.32 -21.21
CA ASP A 87 9.80 30.41 -20.86
C ASP A 87 10.35 29.16 -20.17
N GLY A 88 9.69 28.79 -19.08
CA GLY A 88 10.08 27.68 -18.20
C GLY A 88 10.00 26.28 -18.84
N PRO A 89 10.23 25.22 -18.05
CA PRO A 89 10.18 25.20 -16.58
C PRO A 89 11.37 25.88 -15.89
N PHE A 90 11.08 26.66 -14.85
CA PHE A 90 12.09 27.20 -13.94
C PHE A 90 12.37 26.18 -12.85
N TYR A 91 13.63 25.80 -12.68
CA TYR A 91 14.05 24.88 -11.63
C TYR A 91 14.72 25.66 -10.50
N GLU A 92 14.34 25.36 -9.25
CA GLU A 92 14.97 25.97 -8.06
C GLU A 92 16.48 25.70 -7.99
N SER A 93 16.91 24.55 -8.52
CA SER A 93 18.32 24.20 -8.66
C SER A 93 18.54 23.34 -9.91
N TRP A 94 19.71 23.52 -10.55
CA TRP A 94 20.17 22.66 -11.63
C TRP A 94 21.49 21.98 -11.21
N PRO A 95 21.65 20.66 -11.40
CA PRO A 95 20.66 19.74 -11.97
C PRO A 95 19.52 19.40 -11.00
N THR A 96 18.33 19.08 -11.53
CA THR A 96 17.16 18.66 -10.73
C THR A 96 17.40 17.34 -10.00
N ALA A 97 16.61 17.03 -8.97
CA ALA A 97 16.69 15.75 -8.25
C ALA A 97 16.55 14.55 -9.20
N SER A 98 15.62 14.59 -10.16
CA SER A 98 15.45 13.53 -11.16
C SER A 98 16.64 13.43 -12.11
N TYR A 99 17.25 14.56 -12.49
CA TYR A 99 18.47 14.54 -13.28
C TYR A 99 19.62 13.89 -12.51
N LYS A 100 19.84 14.31 -11.26
CA LYS A 100 20.86 13.71 -10.38
C LYS A 100 20.59 12.23 -10.14
N ALA A 101 19.33 11.80 -10.00
CA ALA A 101 18.99 10.39 -9.87
C ALA A 101 19.49 9.57 -11.07
N LEU A 102 19.29 10.06 -12.29
CA LEU A 102 19.73 9.38 -13.52
C LEU A 102 21.25 9.49 -13.72
N PHE A 103 21.81 10.70 -13.67
CA PHE A 103 23.17 10.98 -14.17
C PHE A 103 24.21 11.24 -13.07
N GLY A 104 23.78 11.40 -11.81
CA GLY A 104 24.66 11.83 -10.73
C GLY A 104 25.16 13.26 -10.93
N ASP A 105 26.34 13.55 -10.37
CA ASP A 105 27.03 14.82 -10.54
C ASP A 105 28.08 14.76 -11.68
N TYR A 106 27.85 13.89 -12.67
CA TYR A 106 28.77 13.67 -13.80
C TYR A 106 28.35 14.43 -15.05
N ASP A 107 29.34 14.99 -15.75
CA ASP A 107 29.13 15.53 -17.10
C ASP A 107 28.79 14.41 -18.10
N LEU A 108 27.90 14.71 -19.05
CA LEU A 108 27.45 13.76 -20.08
C LEU A 108 28.49 13.60 -21.20
N THR A 109 29.61 12.96 -20.88
CA THR A 109 30.69 12.65 -21.82
C THR A 109 30.82 11.14 -22.02
N THR A 110 31.36 10.72 -23.17
CA THR A 110 31.61 9.30 -23.46
C THR A 110 32.50 8.64 -22.40
N ARG A 111 33.40 9.40 -21.76
CA ARG A 111 34.27 8.93 -20.68
C ARG A 111 33.48 8.55 -19.42
N ASN A 112 32.39 9.25 -19.12
CA ASN A 112 31.61 9.07 -17.89
C ASN A 112 30.48 8.03 -18.04
N ILE A 113 30.24 7.49 -19.24
CA ILE A 113 29.20 6.48 -19.46
C ILE A 113 29.32 5.29 -18.50
N PRO A 114 30.51 4.66 -18.29
CA PRO A 114 30.62 3.52 -17.40
C PRO A 114 30.20 3.84 -15.96
N VAL A 115 30.69 4.93 -15.38
CA VAL A 115 30.39 5.28 -13.98
C VAL A 115 28.93 5.72 -13.79
N ILE A 116 28.35 6.40 -14.78
CA ILE A 116 26.92 6.77 -14.75
C ILE A 116 26.05 5.51 -14.78
N LEU A 117 26.34 4.57 -15.68
CA LEU A 117 25.59 3.32 -15.81
C LEU A 117 25.80 2.39 -14.62
N GLU A 118 27.02 2.30 -14.09
CA GLU A 118 27.33 1.51 -12.89
C GLU A 118 26.52 2.00 -11.70
N ARG A 119 26.51 3.32 -11.44
CA ARG A 119 25.74 3.93 -10.36
C ARG A 119 24.24 3.68 -10.53
N PHE A 120 23.70 3.94 -11.72
CA PHE A 120 22.27 3.78 -11.97
C PHE A 120 21.84 2.31 -11.90
N ALA A 121 22.58 1.41 -12.55
CA ALA A 121 22.29 -0.02 -12.53
C ALA A 121 22.43 -0.61 -11.12
N SER A 122 23.45 -0.20 -10.35
CA SER A 122 23.63 -0.72 -8.99
C SER A 122 22.48 -0.30 -8.06
N ALA A 123 22.01 0.95 -8.19
CA ALA A 123 20.83 1.40 -7.47
C ALA A 123 19.56 0.66 -7.91
N ALA A 124 19.36 0.52 -9.23
CA ALA A 124 18.20 -0.16 -9.79
C ALA A 124 18.15 -1.65 -9.42
N PHE A 125 19.29 -2.33 -9.40
CA PHE A 125 19.39 -3.76 -9.06
C PHE A 125 19.58 -4.00 -7.56
N ARG A 126 19.73 -2.93 -6.77
CA ARG A 126 19.89 -2.96 -5.30
C ARG A 126 21.13 -3.74 -4.85
N ARG A 127 22.14 -3.79 -5.71
CA ARG A 127 23.44 -4.45 -5.48
C ARG A 127 24.46 -3.96 -6.51
N PRO A 128 25.77 -4.11 -6.29
CA PRO A 128 26.78 -3.84 -7.30
C PRO A 128 26.47 -4.59 -8.60
N VAL A 129 26.44 -3.87 -9.71
CA VAL A 129 26.23 -4.48 -11.03
C VAL A 129 27.45 -5.35 -11.40
N ALA A 130 27.19 -6.56 -11.90
CA ALA A 130 28.24 -7.44 -12.38
C ALA A 130 28.97 -6.82 -13.58
N SER A 131 30.28 -7.04 -13.67
CA SER A 131 31.14 -6.40 -14.68
C SER A 131 30.72 -6.72 -16.12
N ASP A 132 30.31 -7.96 -16.38
CA ASP A 132 29.80 -8.44 -17.67
C ASP A 132 28.50 -7.73 -18.07
N LYS A 133 27.56 -7.57 -17.12
CA LYS A 133 26.32 -6.82 -17.34
C LYS A 133 26.58 -5.34 -17.59
N LEU A 134 27.51 -4.74 -16.84
CA LEU A 134 27.90 -3.36 -17.04
C LEU A 134 28.53 -3.15 -18.43
N GLU A 135 29.40 -4.04 -18.87
CA GLU A 135 30.00 -4.01 -20.21
C GLU A 135 28.92 -4.04 -21.31
N VAL A 136 27.91 -4.92 -21.19
CA VAL A 136 26.79 -4.98 -22.14
C VAL A 136 26.02 -3.65 -22.20
N LEU A 137 25.76 -3.01 -21.05
CA LEU A 137 25.06 -1.71 -21.00
C LEU A 137 25.90 -0.58 -21.60
N VAL A 138 27.21 -0.58 -21.31
CA VAL A 138 28.16 0.40 -21.85
C VAL A 138 28.29 0.25 -23.37
N ASP A 139 28.38 -0.98 -23.88
CA ASP A 139 28.47 -1.25 -25.31
C ASP A 139 27.18 -0.92 -26.04
N LEU A 140 26.02 -1.17 -25.42
CA LEU A 140 24.73 -0.69 -25.93
C LEU A 140 24.75 0.84 -26.11
N ALA A 141 25.21 1.60 -25.12
CA ALA A 141 25.29 3.06 -25.22
C ALA A 141 26.30 3.49 -26.30
N LYS A 142 27.49 2.90 -26.35
CA LYS A 142 28.51 3.20 -27.38
C LYS A 142 28.01 2.93 -28.80
N ASN A 143 27.29 1.82 -29.01
CA ASN A 143 26.71 1.47 -30.30
C ASN A 143 25.66 2.49 -30.75
N ARG A 144 24.86 3.03 -29.82
CA ARG A 144 23.92 4.12 -30.14
C ARG A 144 24.64 5.41 -30.52
N ILE A 145 25.73 5.74 -29.83
CA ILE A 145 26.57 6.90 -30.18
C ILE A 145 27.18 6.74 -31.57
N ALA A 146 27.72 5.55 -31.89
CA ALA A 146 28.26 5.24 -33.21
C ALA A 146 27.19 5.32 -34.32
N GLY A 147 25.93 5.07 -33.98
CA GLY A 147 24.77 5.26 -34.86
C GLY A 147 24.26 6.70 -34.99
N GLY A 148 24.92 7.68 -34.36
CA GLY A 148 24.60 9.11 -34.48
C GLY A 148 23.81 9.71 -33.31
N ASN A 149 23.48 8.94 -32.27
CA ASN A 149 22.84 9.48 -31.08
C ASN A 149 23.81 10.32 -30.23
N SER A 150 23.28 11.33 -29.54
CA SER A 150 24.00 12.03 -28.47
C SER A 150 24.27 11.11 -27.26
N VAL A 151 25.24 11.46 -26.42
CA VAL A 151 25.52 10.73 -25.16
C VAL A 151 24.27 10.65 -24.28
N PHE A 152 23.49 11.72 -24.20
CA PHE A 152 22.24 11.78 -23.44
C PHE A 152 21.21 10.77 -23.94
N GLU A 153 20.97 10.71 -25.25
CA GLU A 153 20.03 9.76 -25.85
C GLU A 153 20.49 8.32 -25.71
N ALA A 154 21.79 8.06 -25.87
CA ALA A 154 22.38 6.74 -25.69
C ALA A 154 22.24 6.24 -24.24
N LEU A 155 22.50 7.08 -23.25
CA LEU A 155 22.29 6.76 -21.83
C LEU A 155 20.83 6.47 -21.52
N LYS A 156 19.87 7.25 -22.08
CA LYS A 156 18.44 6.97 -21.91
C LYS A 156 18.06 5.57 -22.42
N ILE A 157 18.65 5.12 -23.52
CA ILE A 157 18.40 3.77 -24.05
C ILE A 157 18.98 2.71 -23.10
N ALA A 158 20.18 2.92 -22.58
CA ALA A 158 20.77 2.01 -21.60
C ALA A 158 19.97 1.97 -20.28
N PHE A 159 19.47 3.10 -19.78
CA PHE A 159 18.58 3.13 -18.61
C PHE A 159 17.28 2.37 -18.84
N ARG A 160 16.68 2.47 -20.03
CA ARG A 160 15.51 1.63 -20.39
C ARG A 160 15.87 0.14 -20.33
N ALA A 161 17.04 -0.25 -20.82
CA ALA A 161 17.49 -1.63 -20.74
C ALA A 161 17.62 -2.11 -19.27
N VAL A 162 18.15 -1.26 -18.38
CA VAL A 162 18.19 -1.54 -16.93
C VAL A 162 16.79 -1.72 -16.36
N LEU A 163 15.86 -0.80 -16.64
CA LEU A 163 14.49 -0.83 -16.11
C LEU A 163 13.60 -1.94 -16.71
N CYS A 164 14.02 -2.54 -17.82
CA CYS A 164 13.39 -3.72 -18.41
C CYS A 164 14.10 -5.03 -18.06
N SER A 165 15.19 -4.98 -17.28
CA SER A 165 15.95 -6.17 -16.89
C SER A 165 15.20 -7.00 -15.84
N PRO A 166 15.29 -8.34 -15.87
CA PRO A 166 14.85 -9.19 -14.77
C PRO A 166 15.46 -8.83 -13.41
N ASP A 167 16.67 -8.26 -13.38
CA ASP A 167 17.31 -7.79 -12.13
C ASP A 167 16.61 -6.57 -11.51
N PHE A 168 15.90 -5.79 -12.34
CA PHE A 168 15.09 -4.68 -11.88
C PHE A 168 13.66 -5.10 -11.52
N LEU A 169 13.04 -5.91 -12.39
CA LEU A 169 11.63 -6.29 -12.28
C LEU A 169 11.35 -7.31 -11.17
N TYR A 170 12.35 -8.15 -10.83
CA TYR A 170 12.22 -9.18 -9.80
C TYR A 170 13.27 -9.00 -8.70
N LEU A 171 12.94 -9.45 -7.50
CA LEU A 171 13.92 -9.60 -6.42
C LEU A 171 14.73 -10.88 -6.69
N GLN A 172 16.00 -10.70 -7.04
CA GLN A 172 16.93 -11.80 -7.32
C GLN A 172 17.52 -12.31 -6.01
N GLU A 173 16.98 -13.40 -5.48
CA GLU A 173 17.36 -13.92 -4.16
C GLU A 173 18.32 -15.11 -4.21
N GLY A 174 18.50 -15.75 -5.38
CA GLY A 174 19.28 -16.98 -5.52
C GLY A 174 18.55 -18.21 -4.97
N GLU A 175 19.26 -19.32 -4.78
CA GLU A 175 18.78 -20.54 -4.13
C GLU A 175 19.59 -20.80 -2.85
N GLY A 176 18.94 -21.30 -1.79
CA GLY A 176 19.60 -21.60 -0.51
C GLY A 176 19.78 -20.36 0.36
N GLN A 177 20.93 -20.22 1.02
CA GLN A 177 21.19 -19.09 1.92
C GLN A 177 21.26 -17.78 1.13
N LEU A 178 20.49 -16.78 1.58
CA LEU A 178 20.53 -15.46 0.98
C LEU A 178 21.88 -14.77 1.20
N ASP A 179 22.39 -14.11 0.16
CA ASP A 179 23.45 -13.11 0.31
C ASP A 179 22.92 -11.83 1.00
N ASP A 180 23.81 -11.03 1.58
CA ASP A 180 23.39 -9.83 2.32
C ASP A 180 22.66 -8.78 1.46
N TYR A 181 22.87 -8.73 0.14
CA TYR A 181 22.13 -7.79 -0.72
C TYR A 181 20.70 -8.28 -0.97
N ALA A 182 20.52 -9.59 -1.12
CA ALA A 182 19.22 -10.22 -1.16
C ALA A 182 18.49 -10.04 0.19
N LEU A 183 19.18 -10.23 1.32
CA LEU A 183 18.63 -10.01 2.65
C LEU A 183 18.25 -8.53 2.88
N ALA A 184 19.09 -7.59 2.46
CA ALA A 184 18.80 -6.15 2.52
C ALA A 184 17.54 -5.80 1.72
N SER A 185 17.42 -6.36 0.51
CA SER A 185 16.25 -6.16 -0.34
C SER A 185 15.00 -6.79 0.28
N ARG A 186 15.06 -8.04 0.74
CA ARG A 186 13.92 -8.70 1.37
C ARG A 186 13.44 -7.93 2.59
N LEU A 187 14.35 -7.48 3.45
CA LEU A 187 14.03 -6.67 4.63
C LEU A 187 13.40 -5.32 4.25
N SER A 188 13.92 -4.62 3.24
CA SER A 188 13.38 -3.33 2.81
C SER A 188 12.00 -3.43 2.17
N TYR A 189 11.76 -4.45 1.35
CA TYR A 189 10.45 -4.66 0.73
C TYR A 189 9.43 -5.19 1.73
N PHE A 190 9.85 -6.00 2.71
CA PHE A 190 9.00 -6.44 3.81
C PHE A 190 8.53 -5.24 4.66
N LEU A 191 9.45 -4.39 5.12
CA LEU A 191 9.12 -3.35 6.11
C LEU A 191 8.71 -2.00 5.50
N TRP A 192 9.29 -1.61 4.35
CA TRP A 192 9.12 -0.29 3.75
C TRP A 192 8.52 -0.33 2.34
N SER A 193 8.32 -1.52 1.76
CA SER A 193 7.81 -1.69 0.38
C SER A 193 8.58 -0.89 -0.67
N THR A 194 9.88 -0.67 -0.44
CA THR A 194 10.76 0.08 -1.33
C THR A 194 12.21 -0.42 -1.22
N ALA A 195 13.09 0.13 -2.05
CA ALA A 195 14.51 -0.24 -2.09
C ALA A 195 15.21 -0.02 -0.73
N PRO A 196 16.24 -0.82 -0.41
CA PRO A 196 17.04 -0.63 0.79
C PRO A 196 17.71 0.75 0.77
N ASP A 197 17.86 1.34 1.95
CA ASP A 197 18.62 2.57 2.09
C ASP A 197 20.14 2.31 2.04
N GLN A 198 20.90 3.40 2.02
CA GLN A 198 22.36 3.30 1.93
C GLN A 198 22.98 2.56 3.12
N GLU A 199 22.40 2.68 4.32
CA GLU A 199 22.90 1.98 5.51
C GLU A 199 22.79 0.46 5.34
N LEU A 200 21.65 -0.04 4.88
CA LEU A 200 21.48 -1.47 4.57
C LEU A 200 22.44 -1.94 3.47
N LEU A 201 22.57 -1.17 2.39
CA LEU A 201 23.48 -1.50 1.28
C LEU A 201 24.94 -1.52 1.74
N ASP A 202 25.35 -0.60 2.61
CA ASP A 202 26.71 -0.54 3.15
C ASP A 202 27.01 -1.70 4.12
N LEU A 203 26.01 -2.15 4.88
CA LEU A 203 26.12 -3.34 5.73
C LEU A 203 26.20 -4.60 4.87
N ALA A 204 25.41 -4.69 3.80
CA ALA A 204 25.44 -5.78 2.86
C ALA A 204 26.78 -5.88 2.12
N ALA A 205 27.33 -4.75 1.69
CA ALA A 205 28.66 -4.68 1.09
C ALA A 205 29.79 -5.19 2.02
N LYS A 206 29.58 -5.13 3.34
CA LYS A 206 30.54 -5.58 4.36
C LYS A 206 30.29 -7.02 4.83
N GLY A 207 29.26 -7.71 4.32
CA GLY A 207 28.89 -9.06 4.77
C GLY A 207 28.47 -9.11 6.25
N LYS A 208 27.80 -8.06 6.73
CA LYS A 208 27.42 -7.92 8.15
C LYS A 208 25.94 -8.14 8.42
N LEU A 209 25.08 -8.14 7.40
CA LEU A 209 23.64 -8.20 7.57
C LEU A 209 23.16 -9.61 7.94
N SER A 210 23.91 -10.66 7.59
CA SER A 210 23.67 -12.04 8.06
C SER A 210 24.03 -12.28 9.52
N ASP A 211 24.59 -11.30 10.24
CA ASP A 211 24.76 -11.38 11.69
C ASP A 211 23.40 -11.07 12.35
N ASP A 212 22.84 -12.04 13.09
CA ASP A 212 21.52 -11.93 13.72
C ASP A 212 21.35 -10.65 14.57
N ARG A 213 22.41 -10.19 15.24
CA ARG A 213 22.33 -8.96 16.05
C ARG A 213 22.20 -7.74 15.16
N VAL A 214 22.98 -7.67 14.08
CA VAL A 214 22.91 -6.56 13.10
C VAL A 214 21.54 -6.56 12.43
N LEU A 215 21.04 -7.74 12.06
CA LEU A 215 19.73 -7.89 11.44
C LEU A 215 18.62 -7.36 12.35
N VAL A 216 18.62 -7.76 13.63
CA VAL A 216 17.67 -7.26 14.64
C VAL A 216 17.78 -5.75 14.86
N GLU A 217 19.00 -5.21 14.94
CA GLU A 217 19.22 -3.76 15.09
C GLU A 217 18.63 -2.99 13.90
N GLN A 218 18.87 -3.47 12.68
CA GLN A 218 18.34 -2.85 11.47
C GLN A 218 16.82 -2.99 11.36
N THR A 219 16.23 -4.15 11.70
CA THR A 219 14.77 -4.31 11.74
C THR A 219 14.14 -3.30 12.70
N LYS A 220 14.69 -3.13 13.91
CA LYS A 220 14.18 -2.14 14.88
C LYS A 220 14.31 -0.70 14.38
N ARG A 221 15.44 -0.35 13.78
CA ARG A 221 15.66 0.98 13.17
C ARG A 221 14.61 1.24 12.10
N MET A 222 14.35 0.26 11.24
CA MET A 222 13.43 0.40 10.12
C MET A 222 11.97 0.48 10.57
N LEU A 223 11.59 -0.27 11.61
CA LEU A 223 10.26 -0.18 12.24
C LEU A 223 10.02 1.16 12.93
N ALA A 224 11.08 1.88 13.33
CA ALA A 224 10.97 3.22 13.92
C ALA A 224 10.90 4.35 12.89
N ASP A 225 11.16 4.06 11.61
CA ASP A 225 11.10 5.03 10.50
C ASP A 225 9.67 5.16 9.97
N ASP A 226 9.28 6.36 9.54
CA ASP A 226 7.92 6.64 9.02
C ASP A 226 7.57 5.78 7.80
N ARG A 227 8.57 5.32 7.02
CA ARG A 227 8.36 4.38 5.90
C ARG A 227 7.78 3.04 6.35
N SER A 228 7.90 2.67 7.63
CA SER A 228 7.27 1.46 8.19
C SER A 228 5.75 1.46 8.13
N TRP A 229 5.13 2.63 7.91
CA TRP A 229 3.70 2.71 7.61
C TRP A 229 3.32 1.85 6.40
N ALA A 230 4.24 1.65 5.45
CA ALA A 230 4.01 0.76 4.31
C ALA A 230 3.72 -0.68 4.74
N LEU A 231 4.45 -1.23 5.73
CA LEU A 231 4.13 -2.54 6.30
C LEU A 231 2.70 -2.56 6.84
N THR A 232 2.33 -1.57 7.63
CA THR A 232 0.98 -1.46 8.20
C THR A 232 -0.09 -1.44 7.11
N GLU A 233 0.03 -0.56 6.12
CA GLU A 233 -0.95 -0.41 5.04
C GLU A 233 -1.08 -1.70 4.23
N GLN A 234 0.04 -2.23 3.74
CA GLN A 234 0.05 -3.33 2.79
C GLN A 234 -0.27 -4.67 3.47
N PHE A 235 0.28 -4.93 4.66
CA PHE A 235 0.03 -6.17 5.39
C PHE A 235 -1.42 -6.23 5.86
N THR A 236 -1.95 -5.18 6.50
CA THR A 236 -3.35 -5.19 6.97
C THR A 236 -4.33 -5.28 5.80
N SER A 237 -4.03 -4.63 4.66
CA SER A 237 -4.84 -4.76 3.45
C SER A 237 -4.97 -6.21 2.99
N ARG A 238 -3.87 -6.96 2.98
CA ARG A 238 -3.87 -8.36 2.54
C ARG A 238 -4.35 -9.35 3.60
N TRP A 239 -3.91 -9.22 4.84
CA TRP A 239 -4.31 -10.11 5.94
C TRP A 239 -5.80 -9.97 6.26
N LEU A 240 -6.28 -8.73 6.39
CA LEU A 240 -7.65 -8.46 6.84
C LEU A 240 -8.63 -8.20 5.68
N GLU A 241 -8.14 -8.29 4.44
CA GLU A 241 -8.88 -8.07 3.20
C GLU A 241 -9.47 -6.65 3.08
N LEU A 242 -8.79 -5.63 3.62
CA LEU A 242 -9.29 -4.24 3.59
C LEU A 242 -9.46 -3.70 2.17
N TYR A 243 -8.76 -4.28 1.17
CA TYR A 243 -8.95 -3.95 -0.24
C TYR A 243 -10.36 -4.28 -0.77
N LYS A 244 -11.12 -5.15 -0.09
CA LYS A 244 -12.51 -5.46 -0.46
C LYS A 244 -13.47 -4.31 -0.14
N ILE A 245 -13.15 -3.47 0.84
CA ILE A 245 -13.96 -2.31 1.19
C ILE A 245 -13.96 -1.35 -0.01
N GLY A 246 -15.16 -1.07 -0.54
CA GLY A 246 -15.39 -0.27 -1.74
C GLY A 246 -15.67 -1.08 -3.01
N THR A 247 -15.39 -2.39 -3.03
CA THR A 247 -15.64 -3.25 -4.21
C THR A 247 -17.12 -3.60 -4.38
N MET A 248 -17.83 -3.81 -3.27
CA MET A 248 -19.29 -3.93 -3.18
C MET A 248 -19.78 -2.90 -2.17
N PRO A 249 -19.90 -1.62 -2.58
CA PRO A 249 -20.20 -0.55 -1.64
C PRO A 249 -21.62 -0.70 -1.06
N PRO A 250 -21.85 -0.24 0.17
CA PRO A 250 -23.16 -0.32 0.80
C PRO A 250 -24.28 0.39 0.04
N SER A 251 -25.52 -0.02 0.23
CA SER A 251 -26.69 0.68 -0.35
C SER A 251 -26.68 2.17 0.06
N ASP A 252 -26.63 3.08 -0.91
CA ASP A 252 -26.63 4.54 -0.68
C ASP A 252 -27.91 5.04 0.01
N LYS A 253 -29.03 4.37 -0.29
CA LYS A 253 -30.33 4.66 0.29
C LYS A 253 -30.38 4.28 1.76
N ASP A 254 -29.84 3.12 2.11
CA ASP A 254 -29.95 2.53 3.46
C ASP A 254 -28.80 2.97 4.38
N PHE A 255 -27.62 3.26 3.81
CA PHE A 255 -26.38 3.58 4.53
C PHE A 255 -25.78 4.93 4.11
N LYS A 256 -26.59 5.99 4.10
CA LYS A 256 -26.16 7.36 3.73
C LYS A 256 -24.92 7.83 4.51
N THR A 257 -24.83 7.47 5.79
CA THR A 257 -23.69 7.82 6.67
C THR A 257 -22.37 7.31 6.12
N TYR A 258 -22.35 6.13 5.47
CA TYR A 258 -21.14 5.58 4.83
C TYR A 258 -20.50 6.58 3.84
N TYR A 259 -21.33 7.24 3.05
CA TYR A 259 -20.91 8.18 2.02
C TYR A 259 -20.67 9.59 2.55
N VAL A 260 -21.60 10.09 3.36
CA VAL A 260 -21.52 11.46 3.92
C VAL A 260 -20.29 11.62 4.81
N ASP A 261 -19.94 10.57 5.55
CA ASP A 261 -18.83 10.61 6.50
C ASP A 261 -17.53 10.04 5.93
N GLY A 262 -17.50 9.64 4.66
CA GLY A 262 -16.29 9.11 4.01
C GLY A 262 -15.78 7.82 4.66
N LEU A 263 -16.68 6.97 5.18
CA LEU A 263 -16.32 5.86 6.07
C LEU A 263 -15.39 4.83 5.42
N GLU A 264 -15.38 4.71 4.09
CA GLU A 264 -14.46 3.79 3.41
C GLU A 264 -13.00 4.01 3.80
N ALA A 265 -12.53 5.26 3.71
CA ALA A 265 -11.16 5.60 4.07
C ALA A 265 -10.98 5.52 5.59
N SER A 266 -11.97 6.01 6.34
CA SER A 266 -11.88 6.05 7.80
C SER A 266 -11.77 4.65 8.41
N MET A 267 -12.55 3.68 7.92
CA MET A 267 -12.50 2.28 8.34
C MET A 267 -11.12 1.66 8.11
N LYS A 268 -10.52 1.88 6.92
CA LYS A 268 -9.17 1.38 6.60
C LYS A 268 -8.14 1.99 7.56
N GLN A 269 -8.22 3.30 7.79
CA GLN A 269 -7.28 4.03 8.65
C GLN A 269 -7.44 3.69 10.13
N GLU A 270 -8.65 3.41 10.64
CA GLU A 270 -8.82 2.88 12.00
C GLU A 270 -7.97 1.62 12.19
N THR A 271 -8.12 0.64 11.31
CA THR A 271 -7.42 -0.64 11.41
C THR A 271 -5.90 -0.45 11.29
N GLN A 272 -5.46 0.42 10.39
CA GLN A 272 -4.05 0.72 10.19
C GLN A 272 -3.43 1.43 11.41
N HIS A 273 -4.06 2.48 11.94
CA HIS A 273 -3.58 3.14 13.16
C HIS A 273 -3.59 2.21 14.37
N TYR A 274 -4.61 1.34 14.48
CA TYR A 274 -4.71 0.32 15.52
C TYR A 274 -3.54 -0.67 15.45
N PHE A 275 -3.29 -1.24 14.26
CA PHE A 275 -2.17 -2.14 14.01
C PHE A 275 -0.82 -1.48 14.26
N GLN A 276 -0.59 -0.28 13.71
CA GLN A 276 0.66 0.46 13.88
C GLN A 276 0.95 0.73 15.37
N TYR A 277 -0.07 1.07 16.15
CA TYR A 277 0.11 1.31 17.58
C TYR A 277 0.51 0.02 18.32
N ILE A 278 -0.14 -1.11 18.03
CA ILE A 278 0.21 -2.42 18.59
C ILE A 278 1.64 -2.80 18.23
N LEU A 279 2.05 -2.60 16.97
CA LEU A 279 3.41 -2.85 16.50
C LEU A 279 4.43 -1.94 17.19
N ASN A 280 4.20 -0.63 17.23
CA ASN A 280 5.15 0.34 17.78
C ASN A 280 5.34 0.21 19.29
N LYS A 281 4.28 -0.18 20.01
CA LYS A 281 4.31 -0.38 21.46
C LYS A 281 4.63 -1.82 21.86
N ASN A 282 4.84 -2.70 20.88
CA ASN A 282 5.02 -4.13 21.08
C ASN A 282 3.95 -4.73 22.00
N LEU A 283 2.70 -4.35 21.76
CA LEU A 283 1.57 -4.90 22.53
C LEU A 283 1.36 -6.37 22.16
N PRO A 284 0.77 -7.16 23.09
CA PRO A 284 0.47 -8.55 22.80
C PRO A 284 -0.54 -8.65 21.65
N VAL A 285 -0.36 -9.64 20.77
CA VAL A 285 -1.28 -9.86 19.63
C VAL A 285 -2.70 -10.17 20.08
N SER A 286 -2.92 -10.56 21.35
CA SER A 286 -4.25 -10.70 21.96
C SER A 286 -5.11 -9.44 21.84
N GLU A 287 -4.51 -8.25 21.72
CA GLU A 287 -5.22 -6.98 21.45
C GLU A 287 -6.02 -7.03 20.14
N PHE A 288 -5.59 -7.83 19.15
CA PHE A 288 -6.36 -7.99 17.91
C PHE A 288 -7.68 -8.75 18.12
N ILE A 289 -7.79 -9.57 19.18
CA ILE A 289 -9.01 -10.30 19.52
C ILE A 289 -9.92 -9.44 20.42
N ALA A 290 -9.35 -8.86 21.48
CA ALA A 290 -10.08 -8.02 22.42
C ALA A 290 -9.19 -6.91 22.97
N SER A 291 -9.74 -5.70 23.03
CA SER A 291 -9.09 -4.51 23.58
C SER A 291 -10.12 -3.57 24.20
N ASP A 292 -9.67 -2.65 25.05
CA ASP A 292 -10.52 -1.62 25.64
C ASP A 292 -10.35 -0.24 24.96
N TRP A 293 -9.79 -0.21 23.75
CA TRP A 293 -9.50 1.01 23.00
C TRP A 293 -9.48 0.79 21.49
N THR A 294 -9.68 1.86 20.71
CA THR A 294 -9.47 1.89 19.25
C THR A 294 -9.09 3.30 18.79
N TYR A 295 -8.85 3.49 17.49
CA TYR A 295 -8.73 4.79 16.84
C TYR A 295 -10.02 5.14 16.10
N VAL A 296 -10.51 6.36 16.25
CA VAL A 296 -11.66 6.87 15.50
C VAL A 296 -11.42 8.30 15.04
N ASP A 297 -11.94 8.63 13.86
CA ASP A 297 -12.21 10.00 13.45
C ASP A 297 -13.67 10.37 13.79
N GLY A 298 -14.13 11.55 13.39
CA GLY A 298 -15.50 12.00 13.64
C GLY A 298 -16.57 11.13 12.96
N GLY A 299 -16.29 10.55 11.79
CA GLY A 299 -17.23 9.69 11.07
C GLY A 299 -17.45 8.36 11.78
N LEU A 300 -16.37 7.67 12.12
CA LEU A 300 -16.42 6.43 12.89
C LEU A 300 -16.99 6.64 14.29
N ALA A 301 -16.66 7.75 14.95
CA ALA A 301 -17.23 8.06 16.26
C ALA A 301 -18.76 8.14 16.21
N ARG A 302 -19.34 8.76 15.17
CA ARG A 302 -20.80 8.78 14.95
C ARG A 302 -21.36 7.38 14.71
N LEU A 303 -20.71 6.58 13.85
CA LEU A 303 -21.14 5.19 13.60
C LEU A 303 -21.11 4.34 14.88
N TYR A 304 -20.14 4.58 15.76
CA TYR A 304 -19.94 3.81 16.99
C TYR A 304 -20.75 4.31 18.18
N GLY A 305 -21.35 5.51 18.07
CA GLY A 305 -22.04 6.16 19.19
C GLY A 305 -21.08 6.73 20.24
N ILE A 306 -19.87 7.11 19.83
CA ILE A 306 -18.87 7.75 20.69
C ILE A 306 -19.03 9.27 20.60
N GLU A 307 -19.35 9.90 21.72
CA GLU A 307 -19.53 11.35 21.80
C GLU A 307 -18.20 12.10 21.92
N GLY A 308 -18.18 13.37 21.50
CA GLY A 308 -17.06 14.29 21.75
C GLY A 308 -15.92 14.26 20.72
N ILE A 309 -15.95 13.37 19.73
CA ILE A 309 -14.96 13.31 18.64
C ILE A 309 -15.56 13.87 17.35
N ASN A 310 -14.84 14.81 16.74
CA ASN A 310 -15.24 15.50 15.51
C ASN A 310 -14.04 15.72 14.60
N GLY A 311 -14.29 15.94 13.31
CA GLY A 311 -13.26 16.20 12.32
C GLY A 311 -12.59 14.93 11.78
N PRO A 312 -11.64 15.08 10.84
CA PRO A 312 -10.98 13.96 10.16
C PRO A 312 -9.79 13.38 10.95
N GLU A 313 -9.38 14.03 12.03
CA GLU A 313 -8.21 13.61 12.81
C GLU A 313 -8.52 12.38 13.65
N PHE A 314 -7.68 11.35 13.51
CA PHE A 314 -7.81 10.11 14.27
C PHE A 314 -7.35 10.28 15.71
N GLN A 315 -8.19 9.84 16.63
CA GLN A 315 -7.94 9.89 18.07
C GLN A 315 -8.08 8.51 18.69
N ARG A 316 -7.16 8.19 19.60
CA ARG A 316 -7.26 6.97 20.41
C ARG A 316 -8.30 7.18 21.50
N VAL A 317 -9.32 6.34 21.55
CA VAL A 317 -10.46 6.43 22.47
C VAL A 317 -10.61 5.15 23.29
N SER A 318 -11.21 5.28 24.47
CA SER A 318 -11.58 4.13 25.32
C SER A 318 -12.91 3.53 24.87
N LEU A 319 -12.99 2.20 24.84
CA LEU A 319 -14.17 1.40 24.50
C LEU A 319 -14.85 0.77 25.73
N LYS A 320 -14.46 1.13 26.95
CA LYS A 320 -15.02 0.57 28.19
C LYS A 320 -16.55 0.66 28.30
N SER A 321 -17.17 1.68 27.70
CA SER A 321 -18.64 1.85 27.67
C SER A 321 -19.32 1.05 26.56
N ILE A 322 -18.57 0.57 25.57
CA ILE A 322 -19.03 -0.20 24.41
C ILE A 322 -18.09 -1.38 24.10
N PRO A 323 -17.86 -2.29 25.08
CA PRO A 323 -16.82 -3.33 24.98
C PRO A 323 -17.00 -4.30 23.79
N GLN A 324 -18.20 -4.38 23.21
CA GLN A 324 -18.45 -5.10 21.96
C GLN A 324 -17.55 -4.62 20.79
N ARG A 325 -17.03 -3.39 20.83
CA ARG A 325 -16.16 -2.80 19.80
C ARG A 325 -14.68 -3.18 19.90
N GLY A 326 -14.22 -3.77 21.00
CA GLY A 326 -12.80 -4.06 21.22
C GLY A 326 -12.20 -5.03 20.20
N GLY A 327 -10.95 -4.83 19.78
CA GLY A 327 -10.28 -5.69 18.81
C GLY A 327 -10.86 -5.65 17.39
N LEU A 328 -10.28 -6.43 16.48
CA LEU A 328 -10.59 -6.42 15.03
C LEU A 328 -12.06 -6.77 14.75
N LEU A 329 -12.64 -7.70 15.50
CA LEU A 329 -14.02 -8.15 15.31
C LEU A 329 -15.07 -7.07 15.63
N GLY A 330 -14.69 -6.00 16.31
CA GLY A 330 -15.56 -4.86 16.58
C GLY A 330 -15.41 -3.69 15.60
N GLN A 331 -14.39 -3.72 14.73
CA GLN A 331 -14.10 -2.65 13.77
C GLN A 331 -14.99 -2.73 12.53
N ALA A 332 -15.47 -1.58 12.08
CA ALA A 332 -16.34 -1.47 10.91
C ALA A 332 -15.66 -1.92 9.62
N SER A 333 -14.35 -1.82 9.52
CA SER A 333 -13.58 -2.32 8.37
C SER A 333 -13.83 -3.81 8.13
N ILE A 334 -13.71 -4.63 9.17
CA ILE A 334 -13.90 -6.08 9.11
C ILE A 334 -15.37 -6.41 8.84
N LEU A 335 -16.27 -5.71 9.53
CA LEU A 335 -17.72 -5.92 9.45
C LEU A 335 -18.28 -5.58 8.05
N THR A 336 -17.66 -4.60 7.38
CA THR A 336 -17.99 -4.18 6.01
C THR A 336 -17.33 -5.06 4.97
N ALA A 337 -16.05 -5.41 5.12
CA ALA A 337 -15.32 -6.28 4.19
C ALA A 337 -15.93 -7.69 4.09
N SER A 338 -16.63 -8.12 5.14
CA SER A 338 -17.30 -9.43 5.25
C SER A 338 -18.82 -9.38 4.99
N ALA A 339 -19.33 -8.30 4.41
CA ALA A 339 -20.74 -8.13 4.02
C ALA A 339 -20.89 -7.96 2.50
N ASN A 340 -22.13 -7.94 1.99
CA ASN A 340 -22.43 -7.76 0.56
C ASN A 340 -23.00 -6.36 0.22
N GLY A 341 -22.86 -5.39 1.14
CA GLY A 341 -23.29 -4.00 0.99
C GLY A 341 -24.79 -3.75 1.27
N ILE A 342 -25.64 -4.77 1.24
CA ILE A 342 -27.08 -4.63 1.54
C ILE A 342 -27.42 -5.34 2.84
N ASP A 343 -26.96 -6.58 2.96
CA ASP A 343 -27.24 -7.47 4.08
C ASP A 343 -25.94 -7.94 4.74
N THR A 344 -26.06 -8.36 5.99
CA THR A 344 -25.02 -9.11 6.68
C THR A 344 -24.90 -10.50 6.08
N SER A 345 -23.73 -11.13 6.25
CA SER A 345 -23.52 -12.52 5.86
C SER A 345 -22.79 -13.28 6.95
N PRO A 346 -23.51 -13.99 7.85
CA PRO A 346 -22.90 -14.82 8.88
C PRO A 346 -21.92 -15.85 8.30
N VAL A 347 -22.25 -16.44 7.14
CA VAL A 347 -21.38 -17.42 6.50
C VAL A 347 -20.04 -16.77 6.13
N ILE A 348 -20.06 -15.64 5.41
CA ILE A 348 -18.82 -14.95 5.00
C ILE A 348 -18.03 -14.43 6.21
N ARG A 349 -18.72 -13.90 7.23
CA ARG A 349 -18.09 -13.49 8.50
C ARG A 349 -17.41 -14.65 9.22
N GLY A 350 -18.06 -15.81 9.28
CA GLY A 350 -17.50 -17.01 9.90
C GLY A 350 -16.29 -17.55 9.13
N ILE A 351 -16.35 -17.54 7.80
CA ILE A 351 -15.21 -17.90 6.94
C ILE A 351 -14.04 -16.94 7.17
N TRP A 352 -14.29 -15.63 7.22
CA TRP A 352 -13.26 -14.64 7.50
C TRP A 352 -12.55 -14.90 8.85
N ILE A 353 -13.31 -15.25 9.90
CA ILE A 353 -12.73 -15.62 11.21
C ILE A 353 -11.88 -16.89 11.10
N LEU A 354 -12.37 -17.92 10.40
CA LEU A 354 -11.63 -19.16 10.18
C LEU A 354 -10.30 -18.92 9.45
N GLU A 355 -10.31 -18.04 8.46
CA GLU A 355 -9.17 -17.74 7.60
C GLU A 355 -8.14 -16.81 8.22
N ASN A 356 -8.58 -15.80 8.98
CA ASN A 356 -7.72 -14.69 9.42
C ASN A 356 -7.45 -14.67 10.92
N ILE A 357 -8.22 -15.44 11.71
CA ILE A 357 -8.03 -15.58 13.15
C ILE A 357 -7.64 -17.03 13.52
N LEU A 358 -8.36 -18.03 13.02
CA LEU A 358 -8.16 -19.42 13.47
C LEU A 358 -7.19 -20.25 12.61
N GLY A 359 -6.79 -19.76 11.43
CA GLY A 359 -5.88 -20.47 10.53
C GLY A 359 -6.44 -21.80 10.01
N SER A 360 -7.76 -21.92 9.91
CA SER A 360 -8.44 -23.15 9.51
C SER A 360 -9.51 -22.88 8.44
N PRO A 361 -9.11 -22.40 7.24
CA PRO A 361 -10.04 -22.11 6.14
C PRO A 361 -10.96 -23.30 5.85
N PRO A 362 -12.24 -23.07 5.53
CA PRO A 362 -13.12 -24.15 5.08
C PRO A 362 -12.60 -24.74 3.77
N SER A 363 -12.85 -26.03 3.55
CA SER A 363 -12.60 -26.63 2.24
C SER A 363 -13.50 -25.97 1.18
N PRO A 364 -13.01 -25.81 -0.07
CA PRO A 364 -13.86 -25.30 -1.14
C PRO A 364 -15.10 -26.19 -1.32
N PRO A 365 -16.23 -25.62 -1.74
CA PRO A 365 -17.43 -26.41 -1.98
C PRO A 365 -17.16 -27.51 -3.02
N PRO A 366 -17.76 -28.71 -2.87
CA PRO A 366 -17.61 -29.77 -3.86
C PRO A 366 -18.04 -29.28 -5.25
N PRO A 367 -17.20 -29.43 -6.30
CA PRO A 367 -17.51 -28.91 -7.63
C PRO A 367 -18.73 -29.58 -8.29
N ASP A 368 -19.06 -30.81 -7.88
CA ASP A 368 -20.07 -31.66 -8.53
C ASP A 368 -21.43 -31.69 -7.82
N VAL A 369 -21.66 -30.82 -6.84
CA VAL A 369 -22.93 -30.72 -6.13
C VAL A 369 -23.60 -29.41 -6.54
N GLU A 370 -24.67 -29.50 -7.34
CA GLU A 370 -25.56 -28.36 -7.54
C GLU A 370 -25.95 -27.81 -6.16
N PRO A 371 -25.92 -26.49 -5.95
CA PRO A 371 -26.35 -25.91 -4.69
C PRO A 371 -27.75 -26.44 -4.38
N LEU A 372 -27.85 -27.31 -3.37
CA LEU A 372 -29.16 -27.71 -2.86
C LEU A 372 -29.77 -26.41 -2.33
N GLU A 373 -30.84 -25.94 -2.96
CA GLU A 373 -31.65 -24.85 -2.44
C GLU A 373 -32.62 -25.45 -1.41
N PRO A 374 -32.30 -25.47 -0.10
CA PRO A 374 -33.25 -25.94 0.89
C PRO A 374 -34.48 -25.05 0.89
N ASP A 375 -35.63 -25.63 1.25
CA ASP A 375 -36.86 -24.87 1.42
C ASP A 375 -36.74 -23.89 2.60
N ILE A 376 -36.39 -22.64 2.29
CA ILE A 376 -36.29 -21.54 3.26
C ILE A 376 -37.64 -20.86 3.52
N ARG A 377 -38.75 -21.29 2.90
CA ARG A 377 -40.06 -20.62 3.05
C ARG A 377 -40.47 -20.51 4.52
N GLY A 378 -40.94 -19.32 4.89
CA GLY A 378 -41.31 -19.00 6.27
C GLY A 378 -40.14 -18.75 7.22
N ALA A 379 -38.90 -18.67 6.72
CA ALA A 379 -37.78 -18.14 7.50
C ALA A 379 -37.94 -16.61 7.57
N THR A 380 -37.76 -16.06 8.77
CA THR A 380 -37.94 -14.61 9.01
C THR A 380 -36.63 -13.90 9.30
N THR A 381 -35.60 -14.65 9.68
CA THR A 381 -34.25 -14.17 9.94
C THR A 381 -33.22 -14.93 9.10
N ILE A 382 -32.01 -14.39 8.98
CA ILE A 382 -30.89 -15.10 8.35
C ILE A 382 -30.55 -16.38 9.14
N ARG A 383 -30.67 -16.34 10.48
CA ARG A 383 -30.54 -17.52 11.34
C ARG A 383 -31.54 -18.61 10.96
N ASP A 384 -32.83 -18.28 10.82
CA ASP A 384 -33.85 -19.26 10.43
C ASP A 384 -33.54 -19.89 9.05
N GLN A 385 -33.01 -19.09 8.12
CA GLN A 385 -32.62 -19.58 6.80
C GLN A 385 -31.45 -20.58 6.91
N LEU A 386 -30.42 -20.24 7.67
CA LEU A 386 -29.26 -21.10 7.89
C LEU A 386 -29.61 -22.35 8.69
N ASP A 387 -30.47 -22.28 9.71
CA ASP A 387 -30.92 -23.45 10.45
C ASP A 387 -31.73 -24.41 9.58
N LYS A 388 -32.50 -23.90 8.62
CA LYS A 388 -33.14 -24.75 7.60
C LYS A 388 -32.10 -25.34 6.64
N HIS A 389 -31.11 -24.57 6.21
CA HIS A 389 -30.03 -25.05 5.35
C HIS A 389 -29.21 -26.17 5.99
N ARG A 390 -28.93 -26.04 7.29
CA ARG A 390 -28.22 -27.01 8.13
C ARG A 390 -28.99 -28.30 8.38
N LYS A 391 -30.27 -28.41 8.02
CA LYS A 391 -31.00 -29.71 8.07
C LYS A 391 -30.54 -30.68 6.99
N VAL A 392 -29.86 -30.19 5.95
CA VAL A 392 -29.20 -31.04 4.95
C VAL A 392 -27.89 -31.55 5.54
N ALA A 393 -27.79 -32.87 5.70
CA ALA A 393 -26.65 -33.51 6.39
C ALA A 393 -25.29 -33.13 5.80
N THR A 394 -25.19 -33.02 4.47
CA THR A 394 -23.94 -32.63 3.78
C THR A 394 -23.56 -31.17 4.06
N CYS A 395 -24.52 -30.24 4.11
CA CYS A 395 -24.28 -28.84 4.42
C CYS A 395 -23.90 -28.66 5.90
N TYR A 396 -24.53 -29.42 6.81
CA TYR A 396 -24.28 -29.35 8.25
C TYR A 396 -22.80 -29.57 8.61
N GLU A 397 -22.10 -30.47 7.92
CA GLU A 397 -20.72 -30.85 8.22
C GLU A 397 -19.75 -29.66 8.22
N CYS A 398 -19.91 -28.76 7.23
CA CYS A 398 -19.12 -27.52 7.15
C CYS A 398 -19.76 -26.41 7.98
N HIS A 399 -21.08 -26.19 7.84
CA HIS A 399 -21.76 -25.06 8.46
C HIS A 399 -21.74 -25.08 9.99
N ARG A 400 -21.68 -26.25 10.64
CA ARG A 400 -21.51 -26.34 12.11
C ARG A 400 -20.22 -25.69 12.62
N LYS A 401 -19.22 -25.51 11.75
CA LYS A 401 -17.94 -24.85 12.08
C LYS A 401 -17.92 -23.38 11.69
N ILE A 402 -18.77 -22.97 10.74
CA ILE A 402 -18.76 -21.64 10.12
C ILE A 402 -19.81 -20.74 10.77
N ASP A 403 -21.07 -21.17 10.75
CA ASP A 403 -22.21 -20.31 11.07
C ASP A 403 -22.17 -19.76 12.50
N PRO A 404 -21.79 -20.54 13.55
CA PRO A 404 -21.67 -19.99 14.90
C PRO A 404 -20.75 -18.77 14.95
N LEU A 405 -19.59 -18.84 14.29
CA LEU A 405 -18.60 -17.75 14.30
C LEU A 405 -19.17 -16.47 13.68
N GLY A 406 -19.93 -16.63 12.60
CA GLY A 406 -20.64 -15.52 11.95
C GLY A 406 -21.75 -14.93 12.81
N PHE A 407 -22.52 -15.78 13.49
CA PHE A 407 -23.62 -15.34 14.35
C PHE A 407 -23.15 -14.46 15.50
N ALA A 408 -21.95 -14.69 16.03
CA ALA A 408 -21.37 -13.83 17.06
C ALA A 408 -21.29 -12.34 16.64
N LEU A 409 -21.22 -12.07 15.34
CA LEU A 409 -21.12 -10.72 14.78
C LEU A 409 -22.45 -10.15 14.29
N GLU A 410 -23.56 -10.86 14.43
CA GLU A 410 -24.80 -10.52 13.72
C GLU A 410 -25.49 -9.25 14.25
N ASN A 411 -25.18 -8.84 15.48
CA ASN A 411 -25.57 -7.54 16.04
C ASN A 411 -24.93 -6.35 15.31
N PHE A 412 -23.90 -6.58 14.50
CA PHE A 412 -23.36 -5.55 13.63
C PHE A 412 -24.03 -5.58 12.26
N ASP A 413 -24.53 -4.45 11.80
CA ASP A 413 -25.09 -4.27 10.46
C ASP A 413 -23.99 -4.36 9.36
N PRO A 414 -24.34 -4.22 8.07
CA PRO A 414 -23.39 -4.31 6.95
C PRO A 414 -22.25 -3.28 6.97
N ILE A 415 -22.42 -2.11 7.60
CA ILE A 415 -21.35 -1.11 7.74
C ILE A 415 -20.72 -1.12 9.14
N GLY A 416 -21.10 -2.11 9.95
CA GLY A 416 -20.64 -2.27 11.31
C GLY A 416 -21.38 -1.43 12.35
N GLY A 417 -22.53 -0.82 12.06
CA GLY A 417 -23.40 -0.20 13.06
C GLY A 417 -24.01 -1.23 14.03
N TRP A 418 -24.22 -0.89 15.30
CA TRP A 418 -24.81 -1.82 16.28
C TRP A 418 -26.34 -1.84 16.19
N ARG A 419 -26.94 -3.03 16.27
CA ARG A 419 -28.39 -3.26 16.26
C ARG A 419 -28.80 -4.46 17.12
N GLU A 420 -29.98 -4.39 17.72
CA GLU A 420 -30.59 -5.49 18.50
C GLU A 420 -31.63 -6.29 17.68
N ARG A 421 -32.12 -5.71 16.58
CA ARG A 421 -33.18 -6.28 15.74
C ARG A 421 -32.82 -6.16 14.28
N TYR A 422 -33.28 -7.10 13.47
CA TYR A 422 -33.18 -7.00 12.01
C TYR A 422 -34.05 -5.86 11.48
N PRO A 423 -33.65 -5.19 10.38
CA PRO A 423 -34.51 -4.20 9.74
C PRO A 423 -35.77 -4.87 9.17
N ARG A 424 -36.91 -4.15 9.23
CA ARG A 424 -38.18 -4.61 8.66
C ARG A 424 -38.96 -3.42 8.10
N THR A 425 -39.66 -3.62 6.98
CA THR A 425 -40.42 -2.54 6.31
C THR A 425 -41.59 -2.01 7.15
N ARG A 426 -42.19 -2.84 8.02
CA ARG A 426 -43.30 -2.46 8.91
C ARG A 426 -43.20 -3.18 10.24
N GLY A 427 -43.43 -2.44 11.32
CA GLY A 427 -43.36 -2.94 12.70
C GLY A 427 -41.93 -3.20 13.17
N GLU A 428 -41.79 -3.74 14.38
CA GLU A 428 -40.49 -4.17 14.90
C GLU A 428 -40.00 -5.41 14.16
N GLY A 429 -38.71 -5.41 13.83
CA GLY A 429 -38.05 -6.59 13.31
C GLY A 429 -37.78 -7.65 14.39
N PRO A 430 -37.49 -8.89 13.97
CA PRO A 430 -37.11 -9.96 14.88
C PRO A 430 -35.83 -9.60 15.65
N ILE A 431 -35.76 -10.04 16.91
CA ILE A 431 -34.58 -9.90 17.76
C ILE A 431 -33.43 -10.72 17.17
N ILE A 432 -32.23 -10.16 17.21
CA ILE A 432 -31.01 -10.84 16.77
C ILE A 432 -30.56 -11.80 17.86
N ASP A 433 -30.39 -13.06 17.49
CA ASP A 433 -29.74 -14.09 18.31
C ASP A 433 -28.30 -14.28 17.81
N ALA A 434 -27.35 -13.74 18.58
CA ALA A 434 -25.92 -13.85 18.34
C ALA A 434 -25.25 -14.98 19.13
N SER A 435 -26.01 -15.86 19.78
CA SER A 435 -25.47 -16.99 20.52
C SER A 435 -25.02 -18.13 19.59
N GLY A 436 -24.14 -19.01 20.05
CA GLY A 436 -23.74 -20.16 19.26
C GLY A 436 -23.02 -21.22 20.06
N GLN A 437 -22.82 -22.38 19.42
CA GLN A 437 -22.09 -23.50 19.99
C GLN A 437 -21.04 -23.96 18.98
N LEU A 438 -19.78 -24.04 19.44
CA LEU A 438 -18.66 -24.55 18.66
C LEU A 438 -18.67 -26.09 18.60
N PRO A 439 -17.96 -26.72 17.64
CA PRO A 439 -17.93 -28.18 17.49
C PRO A 439 -17.42 -28.95 18.72
N ASN A 440 -16.65 -28.29 19.59
CA ASN A 440 -16.16 -28.86 20.85
C ASN A 440 -17.18 -28.77 22.00
N GLY A 441 -18.37 -28.21 21.76
CA GLY A 441 -19.43 -28.00 22.74
C GLY A 441 -19.35 -26.68 23.51
N THR A 442 -18.34 -25.83 23.28
CA THR A 442 -18.26 -24.51 23.92
C THR A 442 -19.39 -23.61 23.42
N GLU A 443 -20.19 -23.06 24.33
CA GLU A 443 -21.29 -22.13 24.04
C GLU A 443 -20.88 -20.69 24.32
N PHE A 444 -21.49 -19.74 23.61
CA PHE A 444 -21.34 -18.29 23.83
C PHE A 444 -22.67 -17.58 23.56
N HIS A 445 -22.93 -16.46 24.25
CA HIS A 445 -24.20 -15.72 24.15
C HIS A 445 -24.08 -14.34 23.47
N GLY A 446 -22.97 -14.08 22.79
CA GLY A 446 -22.75 -12.89 21.99
C GLY A 446 -21.26 -12.65 21.72
N ILE A 447 -20.95 -11.48 21.16
CA ILE A 447 -19.59 -11.15 20.74
C ILE A 447 -18.58 -11.06 21.91
N GLN A 448 -19.02 -10.68 23.11
CA GLN A 448 -18.12 -10.55 24.27
C GLN A 448 -17.65 -11.94 24.72
N ASP A 449 -18.59 -12.83 25.05
CA ASP A 449 -18.32 -14.25 25.32
C ASP A 449 -17.49 -14.89 24.19
N PHE A 450 -17.82 -14.61 22.93
CA PHE A 450 -17.09 -15.16 21.80
C PHE A 450 -15.63 -14.69 21.74
N LYS A 451 -15.34 -13.43 22.09
CA LYS A 451 -13.95 -12.95 22.20
C LYS A 451 -13.20 -13.66 23.32
N GLU A 452 -13.83 -13.95 24.45
CA GLU A 452 -13.22 -14.74 25.52
C GLU A 452 -12.86 -16.15 25.02
N VAL A 453 -13.75 -16.79 24.27
CA VAL A 453 -13.49 -18.09 23.62
C VAL A 453 -12.31 -18.03 22.64
N LEU A 454 -12.11 -16.90 21.95
CA LEU A 454 -10.95 -16.70 21.07
C LEU A 454 -9.67 -16.41 21.86
N GLN A 455 -9.75 -15.71 23.00
CA GLN A 455 -8.60 -15.47 23.89
C GLN A 455 -8.04 -16.79 24.44
N ASP A 456 -8.91 -17.76 24.76
CA ASP A 456 -8.49 -19.12 25.15
C ASP A 456 -7.76 -19.88 24.03
N ARG A 457 -7.81 -19.36 22.80
CA ARG A 457 -7.16 -19.91 21.60
C ARG A 457 -6.03 -19.00 21.09
N LEU A 458 -5.43 -18.20 21.97
CA LEU A 458 -4.37 -17.26 21.60
C LEU A 458 -3.20 -17.94 20.86
N ASP A 459 -2.81 -19.15 21.24
CA ASP A 459 -1.76 -19.92 20.54
C ASP A 459 -2.14 -20.20 19.08
N GLN A 460 -3.40 -20.56 18.82
CA GLN A 460 -3.91 -20.79 17.48
C GLN A 460 -3.92 -19.49 16.65
N PHE A 461 -4.30 -18.37 17.28
CA PHE A 461 -4.25 -17.07 16.63
C PHE A 461 -2.83 -16.62 16.32
N ALA A 462 -1.90 -16.78 17.26
CA ALA A 462 -0.49 -16.47 17.07
C ALA A 462 0.12 -17.30 15.94
N HIS A 463 -0.24 -18.59 15.83
CA HIS A 463 0.17 -19.44 14.72
C HIS A 463 -0.38 -18.92 13.37
N CYS A 464 -1.68 -18.62 13.28
CA CYS A 464 -2.28 -18.07 12.06
C CYS A 464 -1.61 -16.76 11.65
N LEU A 465 -1.40 -15.84 12.59
CA LEU A 465 -0.75 -14.55 12.32
C LEU A 465 0.70 -14.72 11.89
N THR A 466 1.44 -15.66 12.49
CA THR A 466 2.81 -15.99 12.11
C THR A 466 2.88 -16.49 10.66
N GLU A 467 1.98 -17.40 10.27
CA GLU A 467 1.90 -17.87 8.88
C GLU A 467 1.60 -16.73 7.90
N LYS A 468 0.63 -15.86 8.22
CA LYS A 468 0.26 -14.72 7.36
C LYS A 468 1.44 -13.76 7.20
N LEU A 469 2.15 -13.45 8.28
CA LEU A 469 3.30 -12.55 8.25
C LEU A 469 4.49 -13.15 7.49
N LEU A 470 4.76 -14.46 7.67
CA LEU A 470 5.79 -15.16 6.92
C LEU A 470 5.51 -15.12 5.41
N VAL A 471 4.29 -15.47 4.98
CA VAL A 471 3.89 -15.41 3.56
C VAL A 471 4.10 -14.00 2.99
N TYR A 472 3.68 -12.97 3.72
CA TYR A 472 3.86 -11.59 3.31
C TYR A 472 5.35 -11.20 3.21
N SER A 473 6.15 -11.58 4.21
CA SER A 473 7.57 -11.20 4.31
C SER A 473 8.45 -11.88 3.27
N MET A 474 8.11 -13.11 2.85
CA MET A 474 8.90 -13.89 1.89
C MET A 474 8.35 -13.83 0.45
N GLY A 475 7.11 -13.38 0.27
CA GLY A 475 6.46 -13.32 -1.04
C GLY A 475 6.20 -14.70 -1.66
N ARG A 476 6.09 -15.76 -0.85
CA ARG A 476 5.78 -17.13 -1.28
C ARG A 476 4.79 -17.81 -0.34
N THR A 477 4.13 -18.85 -0.82
CA THR A 477 3.30 -19.73 0.03
C THR A 477 4.19 -20.56 0.94
N LEU A 478 3.67 -20.88 2.14
CA LEU A 478 4.31 -21.83 3.04
C LEU A 478 4.11 -23.27 2.55
N GLU A 479 5.13 -24.08 2.75
CA GLU A 479 5.16 -25.50 2.47
C GLU A 479 5.15 -26.31 3.78
N VAL A 480 5.03 -27.63 3.65
CA VAL A 480 5.03 -28.54 4.82
C VAL A 480 6.36 -28.45 5.58
N THR A 481 7.46 -28.16 4.88
CA THR A 481 8.81 -27.98 5.42
C THR A 481 8.95 -26.73 6.29
N ASP A 482 8.09 -25.72 6.15
CA ASP A 482 8.13 -24.50 6.96
C ASP A 482 7.47 -24.69 8.35
N ARG A 483 6.68 -25.76 8.55
CA ARG A 483 5.91 -25.97 9.78
C ARG A 483 6.75 -25.99 11.07
N PRO A 484 7.93 -26.65 11.13
CA PRO A 484 8.77 -26.61 12.32
C PRO A 484 9.19 -25.19 12.69
N GLU A 485 9.47 -24.34 11.68
CA GLU A 485 9.88 -22.95 11.87
C GLU A 485 8.72 -22.11 12.44
N VAL A 486 7.52 -22.26 11.89
CA VAL A 486 6.31 -21.59 12.40
C VAL A 486 6.10 -21.94 13.88
N ASN A 487 6.18 -23.23 14.24
CA ASN A 487 6.03 -23.67 15.62
C ASN A 487 7.11 -23.07 16.53
N ALA A 488 8.37 -23.04 16.08
CA ALA A 488 9.47 -22.47 16.84
C ALA A 488 9.30 -20.97 17.09
N ILE A 489 8.81 -20.22 16.10
CA ILE A 489 8.48 -18.79 16.25
C ILE A 489 7.36 -18.61 17.28
N VAL A 490 6.28 -19.40 17.20
CA VAL A 490 5.14 -19.27 18.13
C VAL A 490 5.54 -19.57 19.57
N GLU A 491 6.34 -20.61 19.82
CA GLU A 491 6.83 -20.93 21.17
C GLU A 491 7.72 -19.82 21.73
N GLN A 492 8.64 -19.27 20.93
CA GLN A 492 9.47 -18.13 21.34
C GLN A 492 8.65 -16.86 21.56
N LEU A 493 7.63 -16.62 20.73
CA LEU A 493 6.74 -15.49 20.84
C LEU A 493 5.94 -15.56 22.16
N LYS A 494 5.48 -16.76 22.54
CA LYS A 494 4.80 -17.03 23.80
C LYS A 494 5.69 -16.72 25.01
N GLU A 495 6.95 -17.14 24.98
CA GLU A 495 7.94 -16.81 26.02
C GLU A 495 8.16 -15.29 26.18
N ARG A 496 7.97 -14.53 25.09
CA ARG A 496 8.07 -13.06 25.06
C ARG A 496 6.74 -12.33 25.33
N GLY A 497 5.70 -13.06 25.74
CA GLY A 497 4.40 -12.46 26.06
C GLY A 497 3.59 -12.03 24.83
N TYR A 498 3.84 -12.64 23.68
CA TYR A 498 3.13 -12.43 22.41
C TYR A 498 3.25 -11.02 21.79
N GLY A 499 4.36 -10.31 21.98
CA GLY A 499 4.56 -8.98 21.41
C GLY A 499 4.54 -8.95 19.87
N MET A 500 3.80 -8.02 19.26
CA MET A 500 3.72 -7.91 17.79
C MET A 500 5.06 -7.52 17.15
N GLN A 501 5.86 -6.66 17.78
CA GLN A 501 7.20 -6.33 17.30
C GLN A 501 8.13 -7.54 17.45
N ASP A 502 8.01 -8.30 18.54
CA ASP A 502 8.77 -9.53 18.73
C ASP A 502 8.47 -10.56 17.64
N LEU A 503 7.22 -10.69 17.22
CA LEU A 503 6.85 -11.54 16.09
C LEU A 503 7.58 -11.12 14.80
N VAL A 504 7.63 -9.83 14.48
CA VAL A 504 8.38 -9.33 13.30
C VAL A 504 9.86 -9.69 13.41
N LEU A 505 10.47 -9.52 14.58
CA LEU A 505 11.87 -9.87 14.82
C LEU A 505 12.12 -11.37 14.65
N LEU A 506 11.28 -12.21 15.24
CA LEU A 506 11.38 -13.66 15.12
C LEU A 506 11.23 -14.14 13.67
N VAL A 507 10.31 -13.54 12.90
CA VAL A 507 10.18 -13.81 11.47
C VAL A 507 11.46 -13.46 10.74
N VAL A 508 12.04 -12.29 10.96
CA VAL A 508 13.28 -11.88 10.27
C VAL A 508 14.47 -12.77 10.63
N GLN A 509 14.54 -13.23 11.88
CA GLN A 509 15.59 -14.13 12.35
C GLN A 509 15.42 -15.59 11.88
N SER A 510 14.23 -15.96 11.41
CA SER A 510 13.92 -17.34 11.00
C SER A 510 14.78 -17.84 9.85
N GLU A 511 15.04 -19.15 9.82
CA GLU A 511 15.74 -19.78 8.68
C GLU A 511 14.94 -19.55 7.37
N ALA A 512 13.61 -19.63 7.46
CA ALA A 512 12.72 -19.41 6.32
C ALA A 512 12.91 -18.02 5.70
N PHE A 513 13.10 -16.97 6.52
CA PHE A 513 13.34 -15.61 6.03
C PHE A 513 14.75 -15.40 5.49
N GLN A 514 15.74 -16.19 5.94
CA GLN A 514 17.13 -16.06 5.52
C GLN A 514 17.52 -17.00 4.36
N THR A 515 16.57 -17.80 3.87
CA THR A 515 16.79 -18.78 2.78
C THR A 515 15.76 -18.63 1.64
N LYS A 516 16.04 -19.23 0.48
CA LYS A 516 15.14 -19.27 -0.69
C LYS A 516 15.01 -20.67 -1.26
#